data_AF-A0A7V5VJU7-F1
#
_entry.id   AF-A0A7V5VJU7-F1
#
_cell.length_a   1.000
_cell.length_b   1.000
_cell.length_c   1.000
_cell.angle_alpha   90.00
_cell.angle_beta   90.00
_cell.angle_gamma   90.00
#
_symmetry.space_group_name_H-M   'P 1'
#
loop_
_entity.id
_entity.type
_entity.pdbx_description
1 polymer ?
#
loop_
_entity_poly.entity_id
_entity_poly.type
_entity_poly.pdbx_seq_one_letter_code
_entity_poly.pdbx_strand_id
1 'polypeptide(L)'
;MKRPISITVLGTIGVLWGGFVLLIGVPFWIAFAIDPLGLMERIAAWGNSTLPHGVREALQIPVMRFAALASGLVDLAISGVLLIGAWKLLALQEQGRRLMLGFALAFLFWKGMNFLLDRAVYEPVRQQYNIVQKERDRLAIPIDFVYAVAVLYFLTRPAIRDAMHDSRPANSVLSH
;
A
#
# COMPACT_ATOMS: atom_id res chain seq x y z
N MET A 1 -1.66 29.63 -13.81
CA MET A 1 -2.20 28.37 -14.36
C MET A 1 -3.12 27.73 -13.32
N LYS A 2 -4.34 27.32 -13.68
CA LYS A 2 -5.26 26.64 -12.75
C LYS A 2 -4.81 25.18 -12.59
N ARG A 3 -4.55 24.78 -11.35
CA ARG A 3 -4.18 23.41 -11.01
C ARG A 3 -5.33 22.45 -11.35
N PRO A 4 -5.10 21.36 -12.11
CA PRO A 4 -6.14 20.37 -12.40
C PRO A 4 -6.70 19.77 -11.12
N ILE A 5 -8.02 19.79 -10.95
CA ILE A 5 -8.71 19.29 -9.75
C ILE A 5 -8.35 17.82 -9.49
N SER A 6 -8.17 17.02 -10.55
CA SER A 6 -7.74 15.61 -10.46
C SER A 6 -6.41 15.43 -9.74
N ILE A 7 -5.42 16.31 -9.95
CA ILE A 7 -4.11 16.25 -9.28
C ILE A 7 -4.27 16.55 -7.79
N THR A 8 -5.12 17.52 -7.45
CA THR A 8 -5.40 17.86 -6.04
C THR A 8 -6.11 16.71 -5.34
N VAL A 9 -7.16 16.16 -5.93
CA VAL A 9 -7.93 15.05 -5.33
C VAL A 9 -7.06 13.79 -5.17
N LEU A 10 -6.35 13.37 -6.22
CA LEU A 10 -5.46 12.20 -6.15
C LEU A 10 -4.34 12.41 -5.14
N GLY A 11 -3.69 13.58 -5.16
CA GLY A 11 -2.63 13.89 -4.20
C GLY A 11 -3.13 13.91 -2.75
N THR A 12 -4.29 14.49 -2.47
CA THR A 12 -4.84 14.53 -1.11
C THR A 12 -5.22 13.14 -0.61
N ILE A 13 -5.90 12.34 -1.44
CA ILE A 13 -6.26 10.96 -1.06
C ILE A 13 -4.99 10.14 -0.81
N GLY A 14 -3.99 10.24 -1.70
CA GLY A 14 -2.72 9.54 -1.55
C GLY A 14 -1.94 9.93 -0.29
N VAL A 15 -1.92 11.21 0.07
CA VAL A 15 -1.28 11.68 1.31
C VAL A 15 -2.02 11.20 2.55
N LEU A 16 -3.35 11.33 2.58
CA LEU A 16 -4.14 10.89 3.72
C LEU A 16 -4.02 9.38 3.92
N TRP A 17 -4.11 8.61 2.84
CA TRP A 17 -4.04 7.16 2.89
C TRP A 17 -2.63 6.66 3.21
N GLY A 18 -1.62 7.10 2.45
CA GLY A 18 -0.23 6.71 2.69
C GLY A 18 0.27 7.16 4.07
N GLY A 19 -0.11 8.37 4.50
CA GLY A 19 0.20 8.89 5.83
C GLY A 19 -0.42 8.05 6.94
N PHE A 20 -1.72 7.76 6.85
CA PHE A 20 -2.42 6.93 7.84
C PHE A 20 -1.83 5.52 7.94
N VAL A 21 -1.58 4.88 6.80
CA VAL A 21 -1.01 3.52 6.73
C VAL A 21 0.41 3.50 7.33
N LEU A 22 1.24 4.50 7.07
CA LEU A 22 2.57 4.55 7.66
C LEU A 22 2.55 4.86 9.16
N LEU A 23 1.68 5.79 9.59
CA LEU A 23 1.55 6.18 11.00
C LEU A 23 1.13 5.01 11.90
N ILE A 24 0.25 4.14 11.42
CA ILE A 24 -0.23 2.98 12.18
C ILE A 24 0.60 1.73 11.85
N GLY A 25 0.92 1.53 10.57
CA GLY A 25 1.58 0.33 10.09
C GLY A 25 3.03 0.23 10.55
N VAL A 26 3.79 1.31 10.59
CA VAL A 26 5.19 1.28 11.08
C VAL A 26 5.27 0.81 12.55
N PRO A 27 4.57 1.45 13.52
CA PRO A 27 4.62 0.98 14.91
C PRO A 27 4.02 -0.43 15.06
N PHE A 28 3.00 -0.78 14.28
CA PHE A 28 2.45 -2.14 14.26
C PHE A 28 3.51 -3.17 13.86
N TRP A 29 4.20 -2.96 12.73
CA TRP A 29 5.19 -3.91 12.22
C TRP A 29 6.45 -3.97 13.10
N ILE A 30 6.83 -2.87 13.75
CA ILE A 30 7.88 -2.87 14.77
C ILE A 30 7.46 -3.73 15.97
N ALA A 31 6.26 -3.53 16.49
CA ALA A 31 5.74 -4.33 17.60
C ALA A 31 5.60 -5.81 17.21
N PHE A 32 5.18 -6.09 15.98
CA PHE A 32 5.06 -7.45 15.44
C PHE A 32 6.42 -8.13 15.28
N ALA A 33 7.47 -7.38 14.91
CA ALA A 33 8.82 -7.93 14.81
C ALA A 33 9.38 -8.33 16.18
N ILE A 34 9.07 -7.56 17.23
CA ILE A 34 9.54 -7.81 18.61
C ILE A 34 8.76 -8.97 19.25
N ASP A 35 7.44 -8.87 19.29
CA ASP A 35 6.56 -9.85 19.94
C ASP A 35 5.28 -10.07 19.11
N PRO A 36 5.34 -10.90 18.06
CA PRO A 36 4.20 -11.11 17.18
C PRO A 36 3.05 -11.82 17.87
N LEU A 37 3.35 -12.75 18.79
CA LEU A 37 2.32 -13.50 19.50
C LEU A 37 1.60 -12.60 20.51
N GLY A 38 2.36 -11.89 21.36
CA GLY A 38 1.79 -10.99 22.35
C GLY A 38 1.06 -9.81 21.71
N LEU A 39 1.51 -9.31 20.57
CA LEU A 39 0.76 -8.29 19.81
C LEU A 39 -0.59 -8.83 19.32
N MET A 40 -0.60 -10.01 18.70
CA MET A 40 -1.82 -10.59 18.16
C MET A 40 -2.79 -11.01 19.28
N GLU A 41 -2.29 -11.48 20.43
CA GLU A 41 -3.11 -11.73 21.62
C GLU A 41 -3.71 -10.44 22.19
N ARG A 42 -2.95 -9.34 22.26
CA ARG A 42 -3.47 -8.03 22.68
C ARG A 42 -4.54 -7.48 21.73
N ILE A 43 -4.36 -7.66 20.43
CA ILE A 43 -5.34 -7.23 19.42
C ILE A 43 -6.62 -8.07 19.52
N ALA A 44 -6.48 -9.39 19.67
CA ALA A 44 -7.61 -10.28 19.87
C ALA A 44 -8.39 -9.89 21.13
N ALA A 45 -7.68 -9.64 22.24
CA ALA A 45 -8.26 -9.20 23.50
C ALA A 45 -8.97 -7.84 23.38
N TRP A 46 -8.37 -6.88 22.68
CA TRP A 46 -8.99 -5.58 22.41
C TRP A 46 -10.28 -5.70 21.59
N GLY A 47 -10.33 -6.67 20.67
CA GLY A 47 -11.52 -7.01 19.89
C GLY A 47 -12.52 -7.94 20.59
N ASN A 48 -12.34 -8.23 21.90
CA ASN A 48 -13.14 -9.21 22.66
C ASN A 48 -13.21 -10.60 21.97
N SER A 49 -12.10 -11.02 21.37
CA SER A 49 -11.98 -12.26 20.62
C SER A 49 -10.78 -13.08 21.09
N THR A 50 -10.81 -14.38 20.85
CA THR A 50 -9.66 -15.25 21.10
C THR A 50 -8.85 -15.45 19.83
N LEU A 51 -7.53 -15.41 19.95
CA LEU A 51 -6.65 -15.71 18.82
C LEU A 51 -6.88 -17.17 18.36
N PRO A 52 -7.21 -17.42 17.09
CA PRO A 52 -7.43 -18.77 16.60
C PRO A 52 -6.18 -19.64 16.77
N HIS A 53 -6.36 -20.91 17.13
CA HIS A 53 -5.24 -21.83 17.37
C HIS A 53 -4.30 -21.94 16.18
N GLY A 54 -4.84 -22.04 14.95
CA GLY A 54 -4.04 -22.08 13.72
C GLY A 54 -3.22 -20.80 13.47
N VAL A 55 -3.67 -19.64 13.93
CA VAL A 55 -2.87 -18.40 13.83
C VAL A 55 -1.73 -18.41 14.84
N ARG A 56 -1.98 -18.93 16.05
CA ARG A 56 -0.96 -19.10 17.09
C ARG A 56 0.17 -20.02 16.62
N GLU A 57 -0.17 -21.15 16.02
CA GLU A 57 0.79 -22.12 15.48
C GLU A 57 1.52 -21.56 14.25
N ALA A 58 0.81 -20.91 13.32
CA ALA A 58 1.44 -20.28 12.16
C ALA A 58 2.46 -19.21 12.56
N LEU A 59 2.20 -18.44 13.62
CA LEU A 59 3.14 -17.45 14.15
C LEU A 59 4.34 -18.06 14.87
N GLN A 60 4.34 -19.36 15.18
CA GLN A 60 5.51 -20.05 15.71
C GLN A 60 6.43 -20.55 14.59
N ILE A 61 5.93 -20.70 13.36
CA ILE A 61 6.71 -21.13 12.20
C ILE A 61 7.59 -19.96 11.70
N PRO A 62 8.94 -20.09 11.72
CA PRO A 62 9.84 -18.99 11.36
C PRO A 62 9.63 -18.48 9.93
N VAL A 63 9.41 -19.39 8.99
CA VAL A 63 9.17 -19.07 7.56
C VAL A 63 7.90 -18.23 7.39
N MET A 64 6.84 -18.54 8.14
CA MET A 64 5.57 -17.82 8.09
C MET A 64 5.69 -16.42 8.69
N ARG A 65 6.39 -16.29 9.82
CA ARG A 65 6.71 -14.99 10.43
C ARG A 65 7.51 -14.11 9.46
N PHE A 66 8.53 -14.69 8.83
CA PHE A 66 9.37 -13.97 7.88
C PHE A 66 8.57 -13.56 6.64
N ALA A 67 7.75 -14.45 6.08
CA ALA A 67 6.89 -14.14 4.95
C ALA A 67 5.87 -13.03 5.29
N ALA A 68 5.26 -13.07 6.48
CA ALA A 68 4.35 -12.03 6.96
C ALA A 68 5.06 -10.68 7.12
N LEU A 69 6.23 -10.66 7.77
CA LEU A 69 7.06 -9.46 7.94
C LEU A 69 7.51 -8.89 6.58
N ALA A 70 8.03 -9.73 5.69
CA ALA A 70 8.47 -9.33 4.37
C ALA A 70 7.31 -8.73 3.57
N SER A 71 6.14 -9.36 3.61
CA SER A 71 4.96 -8.86 2.92
C SER A 71 4.50 -7.51 3.49
N GLY A 72 4.47 -7.39 4.81
CA GLY A 72 4.17 -6.14 5.51
C GLY A 72 5.13 -4.98 5.20
N LEU A 73 6.43 -5.28 5.12
CA LEU A 73 7.45 -4.30 4.76
C LEU A 73 7.30 -3.82 3.31
N VAL A 74 6.93 -4.71 2.38
CA VAL A 74 6.64 -4.31 1.00
C VAL A 74 5.41 -3.40 0.95
N ASP A 75 4.35 -3.71 1.67
CA ASP A 75 3.15 -2.85 1.76
C ASP A 75 3.49 -1.47 2.35
N LEU A 76 4.34 -1.41 3.38
CA LEU A 76 4.84 -0.15 3.93
C LEU A 76 5.69 0.62 2.92
N ALA A 77 6.58 -0.05 2.19
CA ALA A 77 7.41 0.59 1.18
C ALA A 77 6.56 1.18 0.05
N ILE A 78 5.57 0.43 -0.45
CA ILE A 78 4.60 0.88 -1.45
C ILE A 78 3.81 2.10 -0.92
N SER A 79 3.39 2.07 0.34
CA SER A 79 2.70 3.20 0.99
C SER A 79 3.59 4.43 1.18
N GLY A 80 4.89 4.23 1.42
CA GLY A 80 5.92 5.28 1.42
C GLY A 80 6.06 5.95 0.07
N VAL A 81 6.15 5.15 -1.01
CA VAL A 81 6.19 5.67 -2.38
C VAL A 81 4.91 6.42 -2.71
N LEU A 82 3.75 5.94 -2.28
CA LEU A 82 2.47 6.65 -2.41
C LEU A 82 2.51 8.01 -1.73
N LEU A 83 2.91 8.06 -0.46
CA LEU A 83 2.95 9.31 0.32
C LEU A 83 3.88 10.34 -0.33
N ILE A 84 5.12 9.94 -0.65
CA ILE A 84 6.12 10.81 -1.28
C ILE A 84 5.66 11.23 -2.68
N GLY A 85 5.14 10.30 -3.46
CA GLY A 85 4.61 10.54 -4.80
C GLY A 85 3.44 11.52 -4.77
N ALA A 86 2.48 11.31 -3.87
CA ALA A 86 1.31 12.16 -3.71
C ALA A 86 1.68 13.56 -3.21
N TRP A 87 2.61 13.68 -2.26
CA TRP A 87 3.13 14.96 -1.80
C TRP A 87 3.80 15.75 -2.93
N LYS A 88 4.71 15.11 -3.69
CA LYS A 88 5.37 15.72 -4.84
C LYS A 88 4.39 16.03 -5.99
N LEU A 89 3.36 15.21 -6.16
CA LEU A 89 2.28 15.45 -7.10
C LEU A 89 1.46 16.69 -6.67
N LEU A 90 1.26 16.89 -5.36
CA LEU A 90 0.62 18.10 -4.86
C LEU A 90 1.45 19.36 -5.13
N ALA A 91 2.77 19.23 -5.12
CA ALA A 91 3.72 20.27 -5.50
C ALA A 91 3.89 20.44 -7.04
N LEU A 92 3.07 19.77 -7.86
CA LEU A 92 3.14 19.79 -9.33
C LEU A 92 4.50 19.38 -9.91
N GLN A 93 5.25 18.55 -9.18
CA GLN A 93 6.54 18.05 -9.66
C GLN A 93 6.36 16.83 -10.56
N GLU A 94 7.05 16.83 -11.71
CA GLU A 94 7.09 15.68 -12.63
C GLU A 94 7.61 14.39 -11.96
N GLN A 95 8.48 14.53 -10.95
CA GLN A 95 8.91 13.40 -10.12
C GLN A 95 7.72 12.76 -9.36
N GLY A 96 6.77 13.56 -8.88
CA GLY A 96 5.56 13.07 -8.21
C GLY A 96 4.69 12.24 -9.14
N ARG A 97 4.54 12.67 -10.40
CA ARG A 97 3.83 11.89 -11.43
C ARG A 97 4.45 10.51 -11.66
N ARG A 98 5.78 10.47 -11.82
CA ARG A 98 6.53 9.22 -12.03
C ARG A 98 6.41 8.28 -10.83
N LEU A 99 6.53 8.80 -9.62
CA LEU A 99 6.39 8.02 -8.40
C LEU A 99 4.97 7.47 -8.22
N MET A 100 3.94 8.25 -8.54
CA MET A 100 2.54 7.81 -8.48
C MET A 100 2.23 6.72 -9.53
N LEU A 101 2.77 6.84 -10.74
CA LEU A 101 2.69 5.78 -11.75
C LEU A 101 3.44 4.52 -11.33
N GLY A 102 4.65 4.69 -10.78
CA GLY A 102 5.45 3.60 -10.22
C GLY A 102 4.74 2.89 -9.07
N PHE A 103 4.10 3.65 -8.17
CA PHE A 103 3.23 3.12 -7.11
C PHE A 103 2.11 2.27 -7.70
N ALA A 104 1.38 2.77 -8.71
CA ALA A 104 0.25 2.04 -9.26
C ALA A 104 0.69 0.71 -9.90
N LEU A 105 1.81 0.70 -10.62
CA LEU A 105 2.38 -0.52 -11.19
C LEU A 105 2.87 -1.49 -10.11
N ALA A 106 3.63 -1.00 -9.13
CA ALA A 106 4.14 -1.81 -8.03
C ALA A 106 2.98 -2.39 -7.20
N PHE A 107 1.94 -1.61 -6.94
CA PHE A 107 0.74 -2.04 -6.22
C PHE A 107 0.01 -3.15 -6.98
N LEU A 108 -0.25 -2.98 -8.28
CA LEU A 108 -0.91 -4.00 -9.10
C LEU A 108 -0.09 -5.28 -9.19
N PHE A 109 1.21 -5.16 -9.42
CA PHE A 109 2.14 -6.29 -9.45
C PHE A 109 2.17 -7.02 -8.12
N TRP A 110 2.28 -6.29 -7.02
CA TRP A 110 2.31 -6.85 -5.67
C TRP A 110 0.99 -7.52 -5.29
N LYS A 111 -0.17 -6.96 -5.66
CA LYS A 111 -1.46 -7.63 -5.48
C LYS A 111 -1.56 -8.93 -6.29
N GLY A 112 -1.03 -8.95 -7.52
CA GLY A 112 -0.92 -10.18 -8.32
C GLY A 112 -0.01 -11.23 -7.69
N MET A 113 1.14 -10.82 -7.16
CA MET A 113 2.04 -11.70 -6.43
C MET A 113 1.42 -12.23 -5.13
N ASN A 114 0.77 -11.38 -4.35
CA ASN A 114 0.08 -11.79 -3.14
C ASN A 114 -1.04 -12.78 -3.44
N PHE A 115 -1.75 -12.65 -4.56
CA PHE A 115 -2.73 -13.66 -4.98
C PHE A 115 -2.07 -15.02 -5.24
N LEU A 116 -0.92 -15.04 -5.91
CA LEU A 116 -0.13 -16.26 -6.13
C LEU A 116 0.42 -16.84 -4.82
N LEU A 117 0.91 -16.00 -3.90
CA LEU A 117 1.39 -16.42 -2.58
C LEU A 117 0.25 -16.96 -1.71
N ASP A 118 -0.93 -16.32 -1.73
CA ASP A 118 -2.11 -16.79 -1.01
C ASP A 118 -2.47 -18.20 -1.48
N ARG A 119 -2.46 -18.44 -2.80
CA ARG A 119 -2.78 -19.75 -3.38
C ARG A 119 -1.71 -20.81 -3.18
N ALA A 120 -0.43 -20.44 -3.28
CA ALA A 120 0.69 -21.39 -3.27
C ALA A 120 1.21 -21.70 -1.86
N VAL A 121 1.13 -20.74 -0.93
CA VAL A 121 1.78 -20.83 0.38
C VAL A 121 0.76 -20.79 1.51
N TYR A 122 -0.18 -19.84 1.48
CA TYR A 122 -1.09 -19.63 2.62
C TYR A 122 -2.30 -20.55 2.60
N GLU A 123 -2.84 -20.89 1.43
CA GLU A 123 -3.98 -21.80 1.26
C GLU A 123 -3.69 -23.23 1.75
N PRO A 124 -2.56 -23.88 1.40
CA PRO A 124 -2.26 -25.21 1.95
C PRO A 124 -2.07 -25.19 3.47
N VAL A 125 -1.50 -24.12 4.03
CA VAL A 125 -1.39 -23.97 5.49
C VAL A 125 -2.77 -23.76 6.12
N ARG A 126 -3.61 -22.86 5.58
CA ARG A 126 -4.95 -22.63 6.13
C ARG A 126 -5.80 -23.91 6.13
N GLN A 127 -5.65 -24.73 5.09
CA GLN A 127 -6.27 -26.06 5.00
C GLN A 127 -5.68 -27.03 6.03
N GLN A 128 -4.35 -27.06 6.20
CA GLN A 128 -3.68 -27.93 7.17
C GLN A 128 -4.04 -27.58 8.63
N TYR A 129 -4.31 -26.31 8.94
CA TYR A 129 -4.57 -25.81 10.29
C TYR A 129 -6.03 -25.37 10.54
N ASN A 130 -6.98 -25.80 9.67
CA ASN A 130 -8.42 -25.52 9.80
C ASN A 130 -8.77 -24.05 10.10
N ILE A 131 -8.04 -23.12 9.47
CA ILE A 131 -8.37 -21.69 9.56
C ILE A 131 -9.58 -21.47 8.64
N VAL A 132 -10.78 -21.62 9.20
CA VAL A 132 -12.05 -21.48 8.47
C VAL A 132 -12.09 -20.12 7.78
N GLN A 133 -12.01 -20.15 6.45
CA GLN A 133 -12.24 -19.00 5.61
C GLN A 133 -13.73 -18.70 5.66
N LYS A 134 -14.15 -17.78 6.53
CA LYS A 134 -15.51 -17.25 6.49
C LYS A 134 -15.69 -16.69 5.08
N GLU A 135 -16.54 -17.34 4.28
CA GLU A 135 -16.76 -17.06 2.86
C GLU A 135 -16.77 -15.56 2.62
N ARG A 136 -15.73 -15.05 1.95
CA ARG A 136 -15.64 -13.66 1.54
C ARG A 136 -16.48 -13.52 0.29
N ASP A 137 -17.79 -13.62 0.45
CA ASP A 137 -18.77 -13.77 -0.63
C ASP A 137 -19.10 -12.44 -1.34
N ARG A 138 -18.11 -11.56 -1.47
CA ARG A 138 -18.18 -10.38 -2.32
C ARG A 138 -16.83 -10.20 -2.99
N LEU A 139 -16.83 -10.18 -4.31
CA LEU A 139 -15.83 -9.49 -5.13
C LEU A 139 -15.84 -7.99 -4.76
N ALA A 140 -15.39 -7.68 -3.54
CA ALA A 140 -15.15 -6.34 -3.09
C ALA A 140 -13.88 -5.90 -3.80
N ILE A 141 -14.03 -5.16 -4.90
CA ILE A 141 -12.91 -4.45 -5.51
C ILE A 141 -12.36 -3.54 -4.41
N PRO A 142 -11.13 -3.78 -3.91
CA PRO A 142 -10.60 -2.96 -2.85
C PRO A 142 -10.47 -1.53 -3.35
N ILE A 143 -10.81 -0.55 -2.52
CA ILE A 143 -10.78 0.87 -2.90
C ILE A 143 -9.39 1.30 -3.41
N ASP A 144 -8.35 0.66 -2.89
CA ASP A 144 -6.96 0.79 -3.31
C ASP A 144 -6.74 0.43 -4.79
N PHE A 145 -7.46 -0.57 -5.29
CA PHE A 145 -7.40 -0.99 -6.70
C PHE A 145 -8.06 0.05 -7.60
N VAL A 146 -9.21 0.58 -7.20
CA VAL A 146 -9.89 1.68 -7.90
C VAL A 146 -8.96 2.91 -7.94
N TYR A 147 -8.29 3.20 -6.84
CA TYR A 147 -7.33 4.29 -6.75
C TYR A 147 -6.11 4.09 -7.66
N ALA A 148 -5.50 2.90 -7.67
CA ALA A 148 -4.37 2.59 -8.56
C ALA A 148 -4.74 2.74 -10.05
N VAL A 149 -5.92 2.25 -10.44
CA VAL A 149 -6.44 2.39 -11.81
C VAL A 149 -6.72 3.86 -12.14
N ALA A 150 -7.31 4.62 -11.22
CA ALA A 150 -7.54 6.05 -11.41
C ALA A 150 -6.22 6.82 -11.58
N VAL A 151 -5.19 6.50 -10.79
CA VAL A 151 -3.85 7.09 -10.91
C VAL A 151 -3.26 6.82 -12.29
N LEU A 152 -3.31 5.58 -12.78
CA LEU A 152 -2.86 5.24 -14.14
C LEU A 152 -3.63 5.99 -15.21
N TYR A 153 -4.96 6.02 -15.10
CA TYR A 153 -5.82 6.63 -16.11
C TYR A 153 -5.65 8.15 -16.18
N PHE A 154 -5.62 8.83 -15.03
CA PHE A 154 -5.54 10.29 -15.01
C PHE A 154 -4.10 10.78 -15.27
N LEU A 155 -3.07 10.18 -14.66
CA LEU A 155 -1.69 10.68 -14.78
C LEU A 155 -1.00 10.36 -16.12
N THR A 156 -1.60 9.49 -16.94
CA THR A 156 -1.18 9.25 -18.33
C THR A 156 -1.77 10.27 -19.31
N ARG A 157 -2.76 11.07 -18.91
CA ARG A 157 -3.36 12.08 -19.80
C ARG A 157 -2.36 13.17 -20.17
N PRO A 158 -2.31 13.59 -21.46
CA PRO A 158 -1.38 14.62 -21.94
C PRO A 158 -1.58 15.95 -21.20
N ALA A 159 -2.83 16.37 -20.97
CA ALA A 159 -3.15 17.59 -20.23
C ALA A 159 -2.53 17.66 -18.82
N ILE A 160 -2.30 16.51 -18.15
CA ILE A 160 -1.66 16.46 -16.83
C ILE A 160 -0.14 16.52 -16.95
N ARG A 161 0.42 15.89 -18.00
CA ARG A 161 1.85 15.97 -18.33
C ARG A 161 2.24 17.41 -18.70
N ASP A 162 1.43 18.07 -19.50
CA ASP A 162 1.67 19.43 -19.98
C ASP A 162 1.61 20.43 -18.81
N ALA A 163 0.60 20.29 -17.93
CA ALA A 163 0.49 21.11 -16.73
C ALA A 163 1.70 21.01 -15.77
N MET A 164 2.38 19.86 -15.72
CA MET A 164 3.59 19.67 -14.91
C MET A 164 4.87 20.12 -15.62
N HIS A 165 4.92 20.06 -16.96
CA HIS A 165 6.02 20.59 -17.75
C HIS A 165 6.08 22.13 -17.70
N ASP A 166 4.91 22.78 -17.76
CA ASP A 166 4.75 24.23 -17.68
C ASP A 166 5.05 24.81 -16.28
N SER A 167 5.02 23.96 -15.25
CA SER A 167 5.33 24.34 -13.86
C SER A 167 6.83 24.37 -13.54
N ARG A 168 7.71 24.08 -14.52
CA ARG A 168 9.17 24.21 -14.32
C ARG A 168 9.53 25.69 -14.15
N PRO A 169 10.26 26.07 -13.07
CA PRO A 169 10.74 27.44 -12.95
C PRO A 169 11.65 27.77 -14.12
N ALA A 170 11.42 28.93 -14.73
CA ALA A 170 12.19 29.51 -15.84
C ALA A 170 13.61 29.94 -15.42
N ASN A 171 14.30 29.16 -14.58
CA ASN A 171 15.60 29.52 -14.01
C ASN A 171 16.78 28.77 -14.65
N SER A 172 16.61 28.12 -15.80
CA SER A 172 17.72 27.48 -16.52
C SER A 172 18.20 28.26 -17.76
N VAL A 173 17.88 29.55 -17.89
CA VAL A 173 18.28 30.38 -19.04
C VAL A 173 19.31 31.46 -18.68
N LEU A 174 19.77 31.52 -17.42
CA LEU A 174 20.80 32.48 -17.00
C LEU A 174 22.02 31.80 -16.38
N SER A 175 22.74 31.05 -17.21
CA SER A 175 24.16 30.80 -17.00
C SER A 175 24.84 30.66 -18.37
N HIS A 176 25.07 31.83 -18.98
CA HIS A 176 26.10 32.01 -19.99
C HIS A 176 27.44 32.21 -19.31
#